data_AF-A0A671PWU2-F1
#
_entry.id   AF-A0A671PWU2-F1
#
_cell.length_a   1.000
_cell.length_b   1.000
_cell.length_c   1.000
_cell.angle_alpha   90.00
_cell.angle_beta   90.00
_cell.angle_gamma   90.00
#
_symmetry.space_group_name_H-M   'P 1'
#
loop_
_entity.id
_entity.type
_entity.pdbx_description
1 polymer ?
#
loop_
_entity_poly.entity_id
_entity_poly.type
_entity_poly.pdbx_seq_one_letter_code
_entity_poly.pdbx_strand_id
1 'polypeptide(L)'
;MVNCIVFLRYQINAALVTIRDLFKKYLKNLNYYKLLTGSVCVSAHLYVKRMCAFLHIFYVSVHAYLKVDATEQCPERILGNERRQTCPKKCQQDKDCGNKRQCLCDGQCVLSCVAPGRTCPWPLPPGKNFDLALLSPSPSFSALLEVCCKPGFTMRNELDTTIRRCQGDRQWSGDEPVCTGLAAEPVLVPEVSCSLPDDDDLLSVQGNATVGSTIQYQCAPGSVLIGNSENICHENQMWQYPHPICRRVVCPPPKEVERGHLVAAQRPEYEVGGTIYYLCKNNFLLDGPNQVTCLPNGTWSAEPACRVRCPVPAQRSRVIVGGVKRWPYDLTDGVVAHGENVKFFCKHPEKLCSFTATEVCVDGQLKQPSCYLDPTWLQFKLFPHRLVSEINPCDPADLQ
;
A
#
# COMPACT_ATOMS: atom_id res chain seq x y z
N MET A 1 -26.01 3.99 -29.16
CA MET A 1 -26.70 4.71 -30.24
C MET A 1 -27.87 3.91 -30.87
N VAL A 2 -28.51 2.98 -30.15
CA VAL A 2 -29.71 2.22 -30.62
C VAL A 2 -30.99 2.65 -29.88
N ASN A 3 -30.87 3.31 -28.73
CA ASN A 3 -32.02 3.83 -27.97
C ASN A 3 -32.68 5.08 -28.58
N CYS A 4 -32.08 5.73 -29.58
CA CYS A 4 -32.69 6.90 -30.26
C CYS A 4 -33.67 6.51 -31.38
N ILE A 5 -33.43 5.40 -32.09
CA ILE A 5 -34.24 4.99 -33.26
C ILE A 5 -35.57 4.34 -32.82
N VAL A 6 -35.55 3.61 -31.71
CA VAL A 6 -36.76 3.02 -31.11
C VAL A 6 -37.68 4.11 -30.57
N PHE A 7 -37.12 5.16 -29.96
CA PHE A 7 -37.88 6.32 -29.46
C PHE A 7 -38.52 7.12 -30.60
N LEU A 8 -37.81 7.32 -31.72
CA LEU A 8 -38.33 7.97 -32.94
C LEU A 8 -39.47 7.16 -33.60
N ARG A 9 -39.35 5.83 -33.69
CA ARG A 9 -40.42 4.95 -34.21
C ARG A 9 -41.67 4.99 -33.33
N TYR A 10 -41.51 5.06 -32.01
CA TYR A 10 -42.63 5.14 -31.08
C TYR A 10 -43.37 6.49 -31.18
N GLN A 11 -42.63 7.60 -31.32
CA GLN A 11 -43.20 8.95 -31.48
C GLN A 11 -43.92 9.15 -32.83
N ILE A 12 -43.41 8.58 -33.92
CA ILE A 12 -44.05 8.67 -35.26
C ILE A 12 -45.37 7.86 -35.30
N ASN A 13 -45.39 6.67 -34.70
CA ASN A 13 -46.60 5.86 -34.62
C ASN A 13 -47.67 6.51 -33.70
N ALA A 14 -47.26 7.15 -32.60
CA ALA A 14 -48.16 7.90 -31.73
C ALA A 14 -48.76 9.14 -32.44
N ALA A 15 -47.97 9.84 -33.27
CA ALA A 15 -48.42 10.98 -34.07
C ALA A 15 -49.42 10.57 -35.18
N LEU A 16 -49.21 9.42 -35.83
CA LEU A 16 -50.12 8.91 -36.86
C LEU A 16 -51.48 8.47 -36.28
N VAL A 17 -51.50 7.93 -35.06
CA VAL A 17 -52.75 7.56 -34.37
C VAL A 17 -53.54 8.79 -33.95
N THR A 18 -52.88 9.83 -33.42
CA THR A 18 -53.52 11.11 -33.05
C THR A 18 -54.06 11.86 -34.27
N ILE A 19 -53.35 11.86 -35.40
CA ILE A 19 -53.84 12.45 -36.67
C ILE A 19 -55.07 11.69 -37.19
N ARG A 20 -55.09 10.35 -37.10
CA ARG A 20 -56.24 9.52 -37.51
C ARG A 20 -57.48 9.80 -36.66
N ASP A 21 -57.31 9.99 -35.35
CA ASP A 21 -58.43 10.29 -34.44
C ASP A 21 -58.92 11.74 -34.57
N LEU A 22 -58.01 12.70 -34.84
CA LEU A 22 -58.39 14.08 -35.21
C LEU A 22 -59.15 14.13 -36.54
N PHE A 23 -58.76 13.32 -37.54
CA PHE A 23 -59.45 13.23 -38.82
C PHE A 23 -60.86 12.62 -38.69
N LYS A 24 -61.02 11.60 -37.83
CA LYS A 24 -62.34 11.04 -37.49
C LYS A 24 -63.23 12.03 -36.72
N LYS A 25 -62.65 12.85 -35.84
CA LYS A 25 -63.36 13.91 -35.11
C LYS A 25 -63.77 15.07 -36.04
N TYR A 26 -62.94 15.39 -37.03
CA TYR A 26 -63.21 16.39 -38.07
C TYR A 26 -64.32 15.93 -39.05
N LEU A 27 -64.30 14.66 -39.48
CA LEU A 27 -65.34 14.08 -40.33
C LEU A 27 -66.71 13.93 -39.62
N LYS A 28 -66.72 13.73 -38.30
CA LYS A 28 -67.98 13.76 -37.50
C LYS A 28 -68.59 15.16 -37.44
N ASN A 29 -67.78 16.23 -37.42
CA ASN A 29 -68.25 17.62 -37.40
C ASN A 29 -68.74 18.13 -38.76
N LEU A 30 -68.31 17.54 -39.88
CA LEU A 30 -68.76 17.91 -41.22
C LEU A 30 -70.21 17.50 -41.52
N ASN A 31 -70.74 16.47 -40.84
CA ASN A 31 -72.14 16.04 -41.02
C ASN A 31 -73.16 16.90 -40.24
N TYR A 32 -72.72 17.90 -39.46
CA TYR A 32 -73.61 18.73 -38.64
C TYR A 32 -73.93 20.12 -39.25
N TYR A 33 -73.26 20.54 -40.33
CA TYR A 33 -73.50 21.82 -41.00
C TYR A 33 -74.12 21.62 -42.38
N LYS A 34 -75.41 21.24 -42.38
CA LYS A 34 -76.32 21.45 -43.51
C LYS A 34 -77.11 22.74 -43.21
N LEU A 35 -77.24 23.60 -44.22
CA LEU A 35 -77.90 24.92 -44.25
C LEU A 35 -77.05 26.12 -43.80
N LEU A 36 -76.51 26.87 -44.78
CA LEU A 36 -76.88 28.27 -45.07
C LEU A 36 -75.92 28.84 -46.15
N THR A 37 -76.50 29.07 -47.34
CA THR A 37 -76.21 30.14 -48.30
C THR A 37 -74.75 30.48 -48.67
N GLY A 38 -74.31 30.01 -49.84
CA GLY A 38 -74.05 30.91 -50.97
C GLY A 38 -72.85 31.88 -50.92
N SER A 39 -71.69 31.53 -50.36
CA SER A 39 -70.45 32.29 -50.64
C SER A 39 -69.11 31.57 -50.34
N VAL A 40 -69.08 30.24 -50.30
CA VAL A 40 -67.84 29.46 -50.03
C VAL A 40 -67.44 28.55 -51.21
N CYS A 41 -68.10 28.66 -52.37
CA CYS A 41 -67.86 27.76 -53.51
C CYS A 41 -66.57 28.04 -54.32
N VAL A 42 -65.91 29.19 -54.18
CA VAL A 42 -64.69 29.48 -54.98
C VAL A 42 -63.41 29.12 -54.22
N SER A 43 -63.39 29.19 -52.89
CA SER A 43 -62.23 28.83 -52.07
C SER A 43 -62.11 27.32 -51.83
N ALA A 44 -63.22 26.62 -51.61
CA ALA A 44 -63.22 25.16 -51.42
C ALA A 44 -62.80 24.40 -52.70
N HIS A 45 -63.15 24.91 -53.89
CA HIS A 45 -62.79 24.26 -55.14
C HIS A 45 -61.30 24.38 -55.48
N LEU A 46 -60.63 25.47 -55.03
CA LEU A 46 -59.20 25.67 -55.17
C LEU A 46 -58.40 24.86 -54.12
N TYR A 47 -58.95 24.72 -52.91
CA TYR A 47 -58.34 23.92 -51.83
C TYR A 47 -58.44 22.42 -52.08
N VAL A 48 -59.57 21.93 -52.61
CA VAL A 48 -59.75 20.53 -53.03
C VAL A 48 -58.95 20.22 -54.30
N LYS A 49 -58.83 21.15 -55.26
CA LYS A 49 -57.90 20.98 -56.41
C LYS A 49 -56.44 20.96 -55.98
N ARG A 50 -56.02 21.78 -54.99
CA ARG A 50 -54.66 21.75 -54.44
C ARG A 50 -54.39 20.52 -53.59
N MET A 51 -55.37 20.03 -52.82
CA MET A 51 -55.23 18.76 -52.08
C MET A 51 -55.28 17.53 -52.98
N CYS A 52 -56.10 17.51 -54.04
CA CYS A 52 -56.02 16.46 -55.06
C CYS A 52 -54.71 16.55 -55.86
N ALA A 53 -54.19 17.73 -56.17
CA ALA A 53 -52.87 17.86 -56.80
C ALA A 53 -51.75 17.42 -55.85
N PHE A 54 -51.79 17.76 -54.55
CA PHE A 54 -50.84 17.28 -53.56
C PHE A 54 -50.98 15.78 -53.31
N LEU A 55 -52.19 15.21 -53.26
CA LEU A 55 -52.41 13.77 -53.14
C LEU A 55 -52.04 13.03 -54.43
N HIS A 56 -52.19 13.63 -55.62
CA HIS A 56 -51.77 13.04 -56.88
C HIS A 56 -50.25 13.18 -57.05
N ILE A 57 -49.62 14.25 -56.56
CA ILE A 57 -48.16 14.38 -56.45
C ILE A 57 -47.63 13.44 -55.39
N PHE A 58 -48.27 13.29 -54.23
CA PHE A 58 -47.88 12.33 -53.19
C PHE A 58 -48.13 10.90 -53.67
N TYR A 59 -49.22 10.62 -54.39
CA TYR A 59 -49.51 9.32 -54.97
C TYR A 59 -48.59 9.00 -56.15
N VAL A 60 -48.20 9.97 -56.99
CA VAL A 60 -47.19 9.81 -58.05
C VAL A 60 -45.77 9.80 -57.48
N SER A 61 -45.49 10.46 -56.36
CA SER A 61 -44.19 10.41 -55.66
C SER A 61 -44.04 9.10 -54.88
N VAL A 62 -45.11 8.62 -54.24
CA VAL A 62 -45.19 7.33 -53.55
C VAL A 62 -45.33 6.18 -54.55
N HIS A 63 -46.01 6.35 -55.70
CA HIS A 63 -45.96 5.40 -56.82
C HIS A 63 -44.69 5.53 -57.67
N ALA A 64 -43.97 6.64 -57.67
CA ALA A 64 -42.59 6.68 -58.20
C ALA A 64 -41.62 6.02 -57.21
N TYR A 65 -41.92 6.07 -55.90
CA TYR A 65 -41.26 5.27 -54.88
C TYR A 65 -41.71 3.79 -54.84
N LEU A 66 -42.88 3.44 -55.41
CA LEU A 66 -43.43 2.06 -55.44
C LEU A 66 -43.49 1.44 -56.85
N LYS A 67 -43.21 2.21 -57.89
CA LYS A 67 -42.60 1.76 -59.15
C LYS A 67 -41.12 2.12 -59.07
N VAL A 68 -40.45 1.52 -58.09
CA VAL A 68 -39.08 1.11 -58.32
C VAL A 68 -39.19 0.13 -59.48
N ASP A 69 -38.75 0.59 -60.64
CA ASP A 69 -38.38 -0.28 -61.73
C ASP A 69 -37.58 -1.44 -61.11
N ALA A 70 -38.06 -2.67 -61.25
CA ALA A 70 -37.47 -3.87 -60.67
C ALA A 70 -36.18 -4.21 -61.43
N THR A 71 -35.24 -3.27 -61.40
CA THR A 71 -33.81 -3.48 -61.47
C THR A 71 -33.28 -3.10 -60.08
N GLU A 72 -33.67 -3.90 -59.08
CA GLU A 72 -33.11 -3.82 -57.73
C GLU A 72 -31.60 -4.14 -57.81
N GLN A 73 -30.80 -3.11 -58.00
CA GLN A 73 -29.36 -3.18 -57.82
C GLN A 73 -29.12 -3.51 -56.34
N CYS A 74 -28.47 -4.64 -56.04
CA CYS A 74 -28.16 -5.01 -54.65
C CYS A 74 -27.39 -3.87 -53.95
N PRO A 75 -27.71 -3.54 -52.69
CA PRO A 75 -27.07 -2.44 -51.97
C PRO A 75 -25.54 -2.62 -51.94
N GLU A 76 -24.80 -1.54 -52.28
CA GLU A 76 -23.35 -1.57 -52.40
C GLU A 76 -22.63 -1.91 -51.07
N ARG A 77 -21.82 -2.97 -51.17
CA ARG A 77 -20.56 -3.31 -50.50
C ARG A 77 -20.30 -2.76 -49.08
N ILE A 78 -20.25 -3.68 -48.11
CA ILE A 78 -19.29 -3.60 -46.99
C ILE A 78 -18.08 -4.47 -47.40
N LEU A 79 -16.90 -3.86 -47.44
CA LEU A 79 -15.65 -4.47 -47.87
C LEU A 79 -15.20 -5.58 -46.88
N GLY A 80 -15.15 -6.82 -47.36
CA GLY A 80 -14.42 -7.93 -46.76
C GLY A 80 -13.76 -8.72 -47.87
N ASN A 81 -12.46 -8.96 -47.77
CA ASN A 81 -11.60 -9.42 -48.87
C ASN A 81 -11.25 -10.90 -48.65
N GLU A 82 -12.07 -11.83 -49.13
CA GLU A 82 -11.88 -13.26 -48.84
C GLU A 82 -12.10 -14.13 -50.09
N ARG A 83 -11.26 -15.17 -50.23
CA ARG A 83 -11.15 -16.00 -51.44
C ARG A 83 -11.91 -17.31 -51.26
N ARG A 84 -12.55 -17.76 -52.37
CA ARG A 84 -13.34 -18.99 -52.59
C ARG A 84 -14.77 -18.95 -52.05
N GLN A 85 -15.70 -18.54 -52.90
CA GLN A 85 -17.14 -18.62 -52.64
C GLN A 85 -17.85 -19.32 -53.80
N THR A 86 -18.77 -20.23 -53.49
CA THR A 86 -19.57 -20.94 -54.50
C THR A 86 -20.92 -20.25 -54.64
N CYS A 87 -20.99 -19.20 -55.46
CA CYS A 87 -22.25 -18.48 -55.68
C CYS A 87 -23.29 -19.39 -56.35
N PRO A 88 -24.55 -19.39 -55.89
CA PRO A 88 -25.66 -19.95 -56.66
C PRO A 88 -25.75 -19.30 -58.05
N LYS A 89 -26.44 -19.94 -58.99
CA LYS A 89 -26.58 -19.45 -60.38
C LYS A 89 -26.97 -17.96 -60.37
N LYS A 90 -26.14 -17.11 -61.02
CA LYS A 90 -26.44 -15.68 -61.20
C LYS A 90 -27.75 -15.50 -61.98
N CYS A 91 -28.49 -14.46 -61.65
CA CYS A 91 -29.75 -14.11 -62.29
C CYS A 91 -29.90 -12.60 -62.37
N GLN A 92 -30.77 -12.13 -63.25
CA GLN A 92 -31.24 -10.75 -63.27
C GLN A 92 -32.72 -10.67 -62.90
N GLN A 93 -33.50 -11.72 -63.20
CA GLN A 93 -34.91 -11.82 -62.88
C GLN A 93 -35.26 -13.25 -62.44
N ASP A 94 -36.39 -13.43 -61.75
CA ASP A 94 -36.87 -14.73 -61.28
C ASP A 94 -36.96 -15.79 -62.38
N LYS A 95 -37.20 -15.39 -63.64
CA LYS A 95 -37.30 -16.29 -64.80
C LYS A 95 -35.96 -16.94 -65.17
N ASP A 96 -34.84 -16.32 -64.81
CA ASP A 96 -33.50 -16.88 -65.05
C ASP A 96 -33.21 -18.07 -64.11
N CYS A 97 -34.02 -18.20 -63.07
CA CYS A 97 -33.97 -19.25 -62.08
C CYS A 97 -34.91 -20.40 -62.44
N GLY A 98 -34.42 -21.64 -62.30
CA GLY A 98 -35.25 -22.83 -62.53
C GLY A 98 -36.43 -22.91 -61.56
N ASN A 99 -37.43 -23.75 -61.88
CA ASN A 99 -38.65 -23.92 -61.09
C ASN A 99 -38.36 -24.02 -59.57
N LYS A 100 -39.05 -23.19 -58.78
CA LYS A 100 -38.96 -23.08 -57.30
C LYS A 100 -37.76 -22.29 -56.75
N ARG A 101 -37.17 -21.36 -57.52
CA ARG A 101 -36.14 -20.42 -57.06
C ARG A 101 -36.51 -18.98 -57.42
N GLN A 102 -36.07 -18.03 -56.60
CA GLN A 102 -36.24 -16.60 -56.79
C GLN A 102 -34.87 -15.95 -56.95
N CYS A 103 -34.81 -14.87 -57.73
CA CYS A 103 -33.62 -14.08 -57.94
C CYS A 103 -33.52 -13.04 -56.83
N LEU A 104 -32.69 -13.32 -55.82
CA LEU A 104 -32.59 -12.50 -54.62
C LEU A 104 -31.15 -12.05 -54.36
N CYS A 105 -31.01 -10.95 -53.63
CA CYS A 105 -29.70 -10.41 -53.25
C CYS A 105 -28.98 -11.29 -52.23
N ASP A 106 -27.93 -11.96 -52.68
CA ASP A 106 -27.12 -12.95 -51.98
C ASP A 106 -25.75 -12.38 -51.56
N GLY A 107 -25.78 -11.19 -50.97
CA GLY A 107 -24.59 -10.48 -50.49
C GLY A 107 -23.54 -10.26 -51.58
N GLN A 108 -22.34 -10.83 -51.42
CA GLN A 108 -21.24 -10.69 -52.37
C GLN A 108 -21.51 -11.36 -53.73
N CYS A 109 -22.46 -12.29 -53.80
CA CYS A 109 -22.88 -12.93 -55.06
C CYS A 109 -23.85 -12.07 -55.88
N VAL A 110 -24.19 -10.86 -55.40
CA VAL A 110 -25.18 -9.95 -56.00
C VAL A 110 -26.53 -10.68 -56.13
N LEU A 111 -27.13 -10.75 -57.31
CA LEU A 111 -28.38 -11.46 -57.55
C LEU A 111 -28.10 -12.94 -57.88
N SER A 112 -28.61 -13.84 -57.04
CA SER A 112 -28.45 -15.28 -57.20
C SER A 112 -29.80 -16.02 -57.08
N CYS A 113 -29.90 -17.18 -57.73
CA CYS A 113 -31.10 -18.02 -57.69
C CYS A 113 -31.19 -18.80 -56.36
N VAL A 114 -31.95 -18.26 -55.42
CA VAL A 114 -32.14 -18.78 -54.06
C VAL A 114 -33.50 -19.49 -53.94
N ALA A 115 -33.54 -20.64 -53.28
CA ALA A 115 -34.82 -21.31 -53.01
C ALA A 115 -35.54 -20.64 -51.82
N PRO A 116 -36.87 -20.49 -51.84
CA PRO A 116 -37.64 -19.98 -50.71
C PRO A 116 -37.42 -20.83 -49.44
N GLY A 117 -37.40 -20.19 -48.27
CA GLY A 117 -37.27 -20.88 -46.97
C GLY A 117 -35.88 -21.43 -46.65
N ARG A 118 -34.82 -20.94 -47.30
CA ARG A 118 -33.43 -21.27 -46.92
C ARG A 118 -33.12 -20.66 -45.56
N THR A 119 -32.50 -21.47 -44.70
CA THR A 119 -32.00 -21.05 -43.40
C THR A 119 -30.52 -21.44 -43.27
N CYS A 120 -29.77 -20.59 -42.57
CA CYS A 120 -28.39 -20.87 -42.17
C CYS A 120 -28.36 -21.59 -40.81
N PRO A 121 -27.25 -22.27 -40.47
CA PRO A 121 -27.10 -22.96 -39.20
C PRO A 121 -27.23 -21.98 -38.00
N TRP A 122 -28.09 -22.34 -37.04
CA TRP A 122 -28.27 -21.66 -35.75
C TRP A 122 -28.98 -22.60 -34.75
N PRO A 123 -28.59 -22.66 -33.47
CA PRO A 123 -27.48 -21.94 -32.85
C PRO A 123 -26.11 -22.48 -33.30
N LEU A 124 -25.13 -21.58 -33.42
CA LEU A 124 -23.75 -21.95 -33.69
C LEU A 124 -23.03 -22.30 -32.37
N PRO A 125 -21.99 -23.15 -32.39
CA PRO A 125 -21.20 -23.44 -31.19
C PRO A 125 -20.53 -22.16 -30.65
N PRO A 126 -20.35 -22.04 -29.31
CA PRO A 126 -19.76 -20.86 -28.71
C PRO A 126 -18.28 -20.71 -29.08
N GLY A 127 -17.89 -19.48 -29.45
CA GLY A 127 -16.49 -19.12 -29.70
C GLY A 127 -15.70 -18.98 -28.40
N LYS A 128 -14.43 -19.42 -28.40
CA LYS A 128 -13.54 -19.24 -27.23
C LYS A 128 -13.34 -17.74 -26.91
N ASN A 129 -13.10 -16.95 -27.94
CA ASN A 129 -12.71 -15.52 -27.86
C ASN A 129 -13.74 -14.55 -28.46
N PHE A 130 -14.93 -15.04 -28.83
CA PHE A 130 -16.00 -14.23 -29.40
C PHE A 130 -17.37 -14.77 -29.03
N ASP A 131 -18.34 -13.87 -29.04
CA ASP A 131 -19.75 -14.14 -28.80
C ASP A 131 -20.56 -13.92 -30.09
N LEU A 132 -21.64 -14.68 -30.25
CA LEU A 132 -22.49 -14.68 -31.44
C LEU A 132 -23.92 -14.27 -31.05
N ALA A 133 -24.48 -13.30 -31.77
CA ALA A 133 -25.84 -12.82 -31.54
C ALA A 133 -26.63 -12.75 -32.84
N LEU A 134 -27.69 -13.55 -32.96
CA LEU A 134 -28.60 -13.47 -34.10
C LEU A 134 -29.44 -12.19 -33.97
N LEU A 135 -29.20 -11.22 -34.87
CA LEU A 135 -29.91 -9.94 -34.86
C LEU A 135 -31.30 -10.04 -35.52
N SER A 136 -31.51 -11.05 -36.36
CA SER A 136 -32.78 -11.30 -37.04
C SER A 136 -33.68 -12.28 -36.25
N PRO A 137 -35.00 -12.25 -36.44
CA PRO A 137 -35.93 -13.13 -35.69
C PRO A 137 -35.74 -14.63 -35.98
N SER A 138 -35.15 -14.96 -37.13
CA SER A 138 -34.87 -16.34 -37.56
C SER A 138 -33.63 -16.35 -38.46
N PRO A 139 -32.91 -17.48 -38.61
CA PRO A 139 -31.71 -17.58 -39.44
C PRO A 139 -32.06 -17.76 -40.93
N SER A 140 -33.16 -17.18 -41.40
CA SER A 140 -33.61 -17.28 -42.79
C SER A 140 -32.66 -16.54 -43.75
N PHE A 141 -32.81 -16.78 -45.05
CA PHE A 141 -32.06 -16.07 -46.08
C PHE A 141 -32.08 -14.55 -45.85
N SER A 142 -30.92 -13.91 -45.97
CA SER A 142 -30.68 -12.50 -45.64
C SER A 142 -30.79 -12.12 -44.16
N ALA A 143 -30.94 -13.07 -43.23
CA ALA A 143 -30.79 -12.81 -41.81
C ALA A 143 -29.40 -12.26 -41.48
N LEU A 144 -29.31 -11.48 -40.40
CA LEU A 144 -28.09 -10.87 -39.88
C LEU A 144 -27.66 -11.52 -38.57
N LEU A 145 -26.37 -11.82 -38.48
CA LEU A 145 -25.69 -12.39 -37.32
C LEU A 145 -24.55 -11.45 -36.93
N GLU A 146 -24.52 -11.01 -35.69
CA GLU A 146 -23.42 -10.23 -35.13
C GLU A 146 -22.38 -11.16 -34.50
N VAL A 147 -21.11 -10.86 -34.73
CA VAL A 147 -19.97 -11.49 -34.09
C VAL A 147 -19.22 -10.40 -33.33
N CYS A 148 -19.07 -10.56 -32.02
CA CYS A 148 -18.39 -9.62 -31.15
C CYS A 148 -17.21 -10.32 -30.46
N CYS A 149 -15.99 -9.82 -30.62
CA CYS A 149 -14.83 -10.30 -29.88
C CYS A 149 -14.99 -9.96 -28.39
N LYS A 150 -14.53 -10.87 -27.52
CA LYS A 150 -14.51 -10.61 -26.08
C LYS A 150 -13.53 -9.47 -25.75
N PRO A 151 -13.70 -8.79 -24.60
CA PRO A 151 -12.80 -7.71 -24.20
C PRO A 151 -11.32 -8.12 -24.27
N GLY A 152 -10.49 -7.28 -24.90
CA GLY A 152 -9.06 -7.54 -25.10
C GLY A 152 -8.70 -8.28 -26.39
N PHE A 153 -9.69 -8.69 -27.20
CA PHE A 153 -9.47 -9.31 -28.50
C PHE A 153 -10.03 -8.45 -29.64
N THR A 154 -9.36 -8.45 -30.78
CA THR A 154 -9.79 -7.76 -32.00
C THR A 154 -9.69 -8.67 -33.22
N MET A 155 -10.46 -8.37 -34.26
CA MET A 155 -10.37 -9.03 -35.57
C MET A 155 -9.23 -8.44 -36.42
N ARG A 156 -8.92 -9.08 -37.56
CA ARG A 156 -7.83 -8.66 -38.49
C ARG A 156 -7.90 -7.20 -38.97
N ASN A 157 -9.07 -6.57 -38.87
CA ASN A 157 -9.31 -5.18 -39.26
C ASN A 157 -9.40 -4.22 -38.06
N GLU A 158 -8.88 -4.64 -36.89
CA GLU A 158 -8.89 -3.88 -35.62
C GLU A 158 -10.29 -3.55 -35.08
N LEU A 159 -11.34 -4.11 -35.68
CA LEU A 159 -12.69 -4.02 -35.16
C LEU A 159 -12.92 -5.10 -34.11
N ASP A 160 -13.76 -4.78 -33.13
CA ASP A 160 -14.28 -5.73 -32.14
C ASP A 160 -15.54 -6.45 -32.64
N THR A 161 -16.23 -5.90 -33.64
CA THR A 161 -17.55 -6.36 -34.09
C THR A 161 -17.67 -6.46 -35.61
N THR A 162 -18.30 -7.52 -36.11
CA THR A 162 -18.67 -7.67 -37.54
C THR A 162 -20.07 -8.27 -37.70
N ILE A 163 -20.72 -7.95 -38.82
CA ILE A 163 -22.06 -8.46 -39.15
C ILE A 163 -21.95 -9.40 -40.35
N ARG A 164 -22.49 -10.62 -40.19
CA ARG A 164 -22.63 -11.63 -41.24
C ARG A 164 -24.06 -11.72 -41.74
N ARG A 165 -24.22 -12.08 -43.01
CA ARG A 165 -25.51 -12.30 -43.65
C ARG A 165 -25.68 -13.77 -44.02
N CYS A 166 -26.88 -14.32 -43.84
CA CYS A 166 -27.20 -15.66 -44.31
C CYS A 166 -27.37 -15.68 -45.84
N GLN A 167 -26.58 -16.51 -46.51
CA GLN A 167 -26.48 -16.60 -47.97
C GLN A 167 -27.32 -17.74 -48.58
N GLY A 168 -27.49 -17.71 -49.90
CA GLY A 168 -28.30 -18.65 -50.67
C GLY A 168 -27.77 -20.09 -50.69
N ASP A 169 -26.48 -20.26 -50.38
CA ASP A 169 -25.79 -21.54 -50.20
C ASP A 169 -25.95 -22.14 -48.79
N ARG A 170 -26.69 -21.45 -47.90
CA ARG A 170 -26.89 -21.78 -46.47
C ARG A 170 -25.66 -21.55 -45.58
N GLN A 171 -24.76 -20.67 -45.98
CA GLN A 171 -23.60 -20.27 -45.16
C GLN A 171 -23.74 -18.82 -44.69
N TRP A 172 -23.14 -18.53 -43.53
CA TRP A 172 -22.99 -17.15 -43.07
C TRP A 172 -21.82 -16.50 -43.81
N SER A 173 -22.00 -15.29 -44.30
CA SER A 173 -20.96 -14.58 -45.07
C SER A 173 -19.68 -14.35 -44.27
N GLY A 174 -18.54 -14.48 -44.93
CA GLY A 174 -17.20 -14.21 -44.39
C GLY A 174 -16.52 -15.42 -43.74
N ASP A 175 -15.19 -15.38 -43.63
CA ASP A 175 -14.32 -16.41 -43.04
C ASP A 175 -14.66 -16.61 -41.55
N GLU A 176 -14.29 -17.74 -40.96
CA GLU A 176 -14.48 -17.98 -39.51
C GLU A 176 -13.80 -16.87 -38.66
N PRO A 177 -14.48 -16.33 -37.62
CA PRO A 177 -13.95 -15.17 -36.91
C PRO A 177 -12.75 -15.56 -36.05
N VAL A 178 -11.59 -14.98 -36.36
CA VAL A 178 -10.38 -15.13 -35.57
C VAL A 178 -10.18 -13.86 -34.76
N CYS A 179 -10.56 -13.91 -33.49
CA CYS A 179 -10.26 -12.85 -32.52
C CYS A 179 -8.89 -13.12 -31.90
N THR A 180 -7.91 -12.31 -32.27
CA THR A 180 -6.55 -12.33 -31.71
C THR A 180 -6.47 -11.33 -30.58
N GLY A 181 -5.92 -11.75 -29.44
CA GLY A 181 -5.57 -10.81 -28.39
C GLY A 181 -4.44 -9.94 -28.88
N LEU A 182 -4.54 -8.62 -28.69
CA LEU A 182 -3.31 -7.84 -28.64
C LEU A 182 -2.50 -8.44 -27.49
N ALA A 183 -1.28 -8.90 -27.77
CA ALA A 183 -0.27 -9.00 -26.73
C ALA A 183 0.04 -7.57 -26.30
N ALA A 184 -0.91 -6.95 -25.60
CA ALA A 184 -0.67 -5.77 -24.82
C ALA A 184 0.06 -6.29 -23.59
N GLU A 185 1.38 -6.07 -23.61
CA GLU A 185 2.15 -5.83 -22.40
C GLU A 185 1.28 -5.03 -21.41
N PRO A 186 1.34 -5.35 -20.11
CA PRO A 186 0.63 -4.55 -19.13
C PRO A 186 1.02 -3.09 -19.36
N VAL A 187 0.03 -2.25 -19.63
CA VAL A 187 0.22 -0.80 -19.56
C VAL A 187 0.69 -0.55 -18.14
N LEU A 188 1.99 -0.38 -17.97
CA LEU A 188 2.56 0.22 -16.79
C LEU A 188 1.95 1.62 -16.74
N VAL A 189 0.87 1.77 -15.97
CA VAL A 189 0.62 3.05 -15.33
C VAL A 189 1.96 3.37 -14.67
N PRO A 190 2.66 4.48 -15.02
CA PRO A 190 3.90 4.79 -14.33
C PRO A 190 3.52 4.80 -12.85
N GLU A 191 4.11 3.90 -12.07
CA GLU A 191 3.92 3.86 -10.63
C GLU A 191 4.42 5.21 -10.12
N VAL A 192 3.49 6.14 -9.96
CA VAL A 192 3.79 7.49 -9.52
C VAL A 192 4.34 7.32 -8.11
N SER A 193 5.63 7.57 -7.98
CA SER A 193 6.39 7.28 -6.78
C SER A 193 7.25 8.49 -6.42
N CYS A 194 7.47 8.67 -5.13
CA CYS A 194 8.35 9.70 -4.61
C CYS A 194 9.81 9.24 -4.70
N SER A 195 10.73 10.18 -4.92
CA SER A 195 12.17 9.89 -4.96
C SER A 195 12.66 9.35 -3.61
N LEU A 196 13.28 8.18 -3.58
CA LEU A 196 13.95 7.66 -2.40
C LEU A 196 15.21 8.48 -2.08
N PRO A 197 15.67 8.50 -0.81
CA PRO A 197 16.95 9.11 -0.47
C PRO A 197 18.10 8.37 -1.20
N ASP A 198 19.23 9.07 -1.36
CA ASP A 198 20.45 8.46 -1.90
C ASP A 198 20.88 7.27 -1.04
N ASP A 199 21.58 6.32 -1.66
CA ASP A 199 22.06 5.11 -0.98
C ASP A 199 23.07 5.51 0.11
N ASP A 200 22.66 5.33 1.37
CA ASP A 200 23.44 5.63 2.57
C ASP A 200 23.54 4.35 3.41
N ASP A 201 24.76 3.87 3.62
CA ASP A 201 25.07 2.69 4.43
C ASP A 201 24.46 2.76 5.85
N LEU A 202 24.13 3.97 6.35
CA LEU A 202 23.57 4.19 7.67
C LEU A 202 22.04 4.21 7.72
N LEU A 203 21.33 4.37 6.59
CA LEU A 203 19.88 4.57 6.53
C LEU A 203 19.21 3.48 5.68
N SER A 204 18.48 2.58 6.33
CA SER A 204 17.65 1.58 5.68
C SER A 204 16.23 2.10 5.48
N VAL A 205 15.67 1.93 4.27
CA VAL A 205 14.29 2.31 3.94
C VAL A 205 13.46 1.04 3.69
N GLN A 206 12.30 0.94 4.33
CA GLN A 206 11.36 -0.16 4.17
C GLN A 206 10.00 0.36 3.70
N GLY A 207 9.39 -0.34 2.74
CA GLY A 207 8.07 0.00 2.20
C GLY A 207 8.08 0.30 0.70
N ASN A 208 6.97 0.84 0.19
CA ASN A 208 6.85 1.27 -1.21
C ASN A 208 6.82 2.80 -1.28
N ALA A 209 7.46 3.38 -2.29
CA ALA A 209 7.48 4.80 -2.55
C ALA A 209 6.31 5.31 -3.41
N THR A 210 5.33 4.45 -3.74
CA THR A 210 4.11 4.85 -4.48
C THR A 210 3.30 5.94 -3.79
N VAL A 211 2.58 6.76 -4.56
CA VAL A 211 1.64 7.75 -4.01
C VAL A 211 0.63 7.08 -3.08
N GLY A 212 0.46 7.67 -1.89
CA GLY A 212 -0.44 7.19 -0.85
C GLY A 212 0.14 6.11 0.06
N SER A 213 1.32 5.56 -0.24
CA SER A 213 2.01 4.63 0.67
C SER A 213 2.95 5.34 1.64
N THR A 214 3.24 4.64 2.73
CA THR A 214 4.16 5.06 3.79
C THR A 214 5.44 4.25 3.72
N ILE A 215 6.58 4.91 3.85
CA ILE A 215 7.87 4.27 4.09
C ILE A 215 8.33 4.48 5.52
N GLN A 216 9.07 3.51 6.03
CA GLN A 216 9.70 3.57 7.34
C GLN A 216 11.22 3.62 7.19
N TYR A 217 11.86 4.42 8.03
CA TYR A 217 13.30 4.57 8.09
C TYR A 217 13.85 3.86 9.31
N GLN A 218 14.97 3.17 9.13
CA GLN A 218 15.69 2.50 10.20
C GLN A 218 17.19 2.76 10.06
N CYS A 219 17.78 3.31 11.12
CA CYS A 219 19.21 3.53 11.13
C CYS A 219 19.99 2.26 11.45
N ALA A 220 21.20 2.15 10.92
CA ALA A 220 22.12 1.07 11.23
C ALA A 220 22.41 0.97 12.75
N PRO A 221 22.75 -0.22 13.26
CA PRO A 221 23.09 -0.39 14.68
C PRO A 221 24.15 0.61 15.14
N GLY A 222 23.95 1.21 16.31
CA GLY A 222 24.86 2.22 16.86
C GLY A 222 24.68 3.64 16.30
N SER A 223 23.59 3.91 15.58
CA SER A 223 23.23 5.25 15.12
C SER A 223 21.81 5.64 15.54
N VAL A 224 21.54 6.95 15.55
CA VAL A 224 20.26 7.53 15.97
C VAL A 224 19.61 8.27 14.80
N LEU A 225 18.30 8.07 14.64
CA LEU A 225 17.50 8.73 13.63
C LEU A 225 17.17 10.16 14.08
N ILE A 226 17.54 11.15 13.27
CA ILE A 226 17.21 12.57 13.47
C ILE A 226 16.23 12.98 12.38
N GLY A 227 14.97 13.21 12.78
CA GLY A 227 13.86 13.52 11.87
C GLY A 227 12.66 12.62 12.12
N ASN A 228 11.87 12.37 11.08
CA ASN A 228 10.71 11.50 11.16
C ASN A 228 11.07 10.06 10.79
N SER A 229 10.62 9.09 11.59
CA SER A 229 10.83 7.65 11.35
C SER A 229 9.95 7.10 10.23
N GLU A 230 8.92 7.83 9.83
CA GLU A 230 7.99 7.46 8.78
C GLU A 230 7.69 8.66 7.89
N ASN A 231 7.32 8.38 6.64
CA ASN A 231 6.96 9.42 5.68
C ASN A 231 5.98 8.90 4.64
N ILE A 232 5.12 9.79 4.16
CA ILE A 232 4.01 9.47 3.25
C ILE A 232 4.25 10.15 1.92
N CYS A 233 4.12 9.40 0.82
CA CYS A 233 4.23 9.95 -0.52
C CYS A 233 2.90 10.60 -0.93
N HIS A 234 2.90 11.91 -1.18
CA HIS A 234 1.70 12.64 -1.63
C HIS A 234 1.53 12.59 -3.15
N GLU A 235 0.32 12.91 -3.63
CA GLU A 235 -0.05 12.92 -5.06
C GLU A 235 0.83 13.84 -5.92
N ASN A 236 1.43 14.86 -5.30
CA ASN A 236 2.37 15.77 -5.95
C ASN A 236 3.80 15.19 -6.08
N GLN A 237 3.99 13.89 -5.82
CA GLN A 237 5.28 13.19 -5.86
C GLN A 237 6.30 13.73 -4.86
N MET A 238 5.83 14.37 -3.79
CA MET A 238 6.66 14.85 -2.69
C MET A 238 6.36 14.06 -1.42
N TRP A 239 7.42 13.80 -0.67
CA TRP A 239 7.30 13.33 0.69
C TRP A 239 6.70 14.39 1.59
N GLN A 240 5.86 13.96 2.54
CA GLN A 240 5.27 14.84 3.55
C GLN A 240 6.33 15.60 4.37
N TYR A 241 7.46 14.93 4.64
CA TYR A 241 8.58 15.48 5.40
C TYR A 241 9.92 15.31 4.65
N PRO A 242 10.98 16.06 5.00
CA PRO A 242 12.33 15.76 4.51
C PRO A 242 12.80 14.38 4.98
N HIS A 243 13.71 13.76 4.22
CA HIS A 243 14.36 12.50 4.63
C HIS A 243 15.16 12.71 5.94
N PRO A 244 15.09 11.77 6.89
CA PRO A 244 15.84 11.87 8.14
C PRO A 244 17.34 11.62 7.92
N ILE A 245 18.14 11.99 8.92
CA ILE A 245 19.58 11.74 8.93
C ILE A 245 19.90 10.72 10.02
N CYS A 246 20.66 9.68 9.69
CA CYS A 246 21.21 8.76 10.68
C CYS A 246 22.56 9.26 11.16
N ARG A 247 22.63 9.66 12.43
CA ARG A 247 23.88 10.09 13.05
C ARG A 247 24.47 8.97 13.88
N ARG A 248 25.71 8.56 13.59
CA ARG A 248 26.44 7.62 14.44
C ARG A 248 26.49 8.13 15.87
N VAL A 249 26.17 7.26 16.81
CA VAL A 249 26.36 7.52 18.23
C VAL A 249 27.75 7.05 18.59
N VAL A 250 28.53 7.94 19.17
CA VAL A 250 29.87 7.66 19.66
C VAL A 250 30.02 8.25 21.05
N CYS A 251 30.85 7.62 21.87
CA CYS A 251 31.25 8.18 23.14
C CYS A 251 32.49 9.06 22.95
N PRO A 252 32.57 10.19 23.67
CA PRO A 252 33.77 11.02 23.68
C PRO A 252 34.93 10.24 24.30
N PRO A 253 36.18 10.72 24.14
CA PRO A 253 37.32 10.16 24.82
C PRO A 253 37.01 10.09 26.33
N PRO A 254 37.25 8.93 26.97
CA PRO A 254 37.03 8.79 28.40
C PRO A 254 37.88 9.79 29.18
N LYS A 255 37.33 10.31 30.27
CA LYS A 255 38.08 11.21 31.16
C LYS A 255 39.26 10.46 31.75
N GLU A 256 40.40 11.13 31.86
CA GLU A 256 41.50 10.60 32.64
C GLU A 256 41.11 10.51 34.12
N VAL A 257 41.36 9.35 34.72
CA VAL A 257 41.13 9.14 36.15
C VAL A 257 42.35 9.63 36.91
N GLU A 258 42.15 10.61 37.79
CA GLU A 258 43.21 11.10 38.67
C GLU A 258 43.79 9.92 39.47
N ARG A 259 45.12 9.80 39.51
CA ARG A 259 45.83 8.72 40.23
C ARG A 259 45.53 7.31 39.69
N GLY A 260 44.98 7.22 38.48
CA GLY A 260 44.85 6.00 37.71
C GLY A 260 45.59 6.05 36.37
N HIS A 261 45.35 5.02 35.59
CA HIS A 261 45.77 4.80 34.23
C HIS A 261 44.57 4.28 33.44
N LEU A 262 44.31 4.91 32.30
CA LEU A 262 43.38 4.39 31.32
C LEU A 262 44.11 3.33 30.48
N VAL A 263 43.55 2.11 30.42
CA VAL A 263 44.03 1.02 29.57
C VAL A 263 43.13 0.96 28.34
N ALA A 264 43.36 1.89 27.42
CA ALA A 264 42.72 1.91 26.12
C ALA A 264 43.64 2.61 25.11
N ALA A 265 43.52 2.24 23.83
CA ALA A 265 44.06 3.07 22.77
C ALA A 265 43.27 4.38 22.79
N GLN A 266 43.92 5.51 23.09
CA GLN A 266 43.25 6.81 23.07
C GLN A 266 42.82 7.11 21.63
N ARG A 267 41.51 7.19 21.43
CA ARG A 267 40.86 7.52 20.17
C ARG A 267 40.05 8.79 20.36
N PRO A 268 39.85 9.59 19.30
CA PRO A 268 38.97 10.76 19.38
C PRO A 268 37.53 10.37 19.69
N GLU A 269 37.10 9.16 19.32
CA GLU A 269 35.73 8.67 19.46
C GLU A 269 35.72 7.14 19.67
N TYR A 270 34.70 6.63 20.37
CA TYR A 270 34.47 5.20 20.60
C TYR A 270 33.06 4.81 20.16
N GLU A 271 32.94 3.72 19.41
CA GLU A 271 31.64 3.19 18.95
C GLU A 271 30.84 2.58 20.11
N VAL A 272 29.51 2.59 19.98
CA VAL A 272 28.59 1.94 20.93
C VAL A 272 28.96 0.46 21.10
N GLY A 273 29.00 0.00 22.35
CA GLY A 273 29.46 -1.34 22.70
C GLY A 273 30.98 -1.47 22.86
N GLY A 274 31.76 -0.45 22.45
CA GLY A 274 33.19 -0.38 22.73
C GLY A 274 33.47 -0.38 24.23
N THR A 275 34.47 -1.14 24.67
CA THR A 275 34.84 -1.28 26.08
C THR A 275 36.26 -0.80 26.34
N ILE A 276 36.45 -0.20 27.52
CA ILE A 276 37.74 0.27 28.01
C ILE A 276 37.91 -0.14 29.47
N TYR A 277 39.16 -0.18 29.92
CA TYR A 277 39.51 -0.59 31.27
C TYR A 277 40.26 0.51 32.01
N TYR A 278 40.00 0.63 33.31
CA TYR A 278 40.76 1.50 34.20
C TYR A 278 41.59 0.69 35.19
N LEU A 279 42.81 1.16 35.43
CA LEU A 279 43.72 0.65 36.44
C LEU A 279 44.11 1.79 37.38
N CYS A 280 44.13 1.55 38.68
CA CYS A 280 44.61 2.55 39.63
C CYS A 280 46.13 2.43 39.82
N LYS A 281 46.80 3.55 40.13
CA LYS A 281 48.21 3.54 40.55
C LYS A 281 48.37 2.79 41.87
N ASN A 282 49.60 2.40 42.20
CA ASN A 282 49.91 1.72 43.46
C ASN A 282 49.33 2.48 44.67
N ASN A 283 48.74 1.73 45.61
CA ASN A 283 48.06 2.20 46.84
C ASN A 283 46.68 2.86 46.66
N PHE A 284 46.15 2.90 45.43
CA PHE A 284 44.78 3.32 45.14
C PHE A 284 43.92 2.12 44.77
N LEU A 285 42.63 2.18 45.12
CA LEU A 285 41.64 1.19 44.71
C LEU A 285 40.61 1.84 43.81
N LEU A 286 40.14 1.08 42.82
CA LEU A 286 39.06 1.52 41.96
C LEU A 286 37.74 1.55 42.73
N ASP A 287 37.10 2.70 42.72
CA ASP A 287 35.77 2.98 43.23
C ASP A 287 34.80 2.97 42.04
N GLY A 288 34.11 1.85 41.86
CA GLY A 288 33.28 1.56 40.70
C GLY A 288 33.80 0.39 39.83
N PRO A 289 33.18 0.14 38.67
CA PRO A 289 33.55 -0.96 37.78
C PRO A 289 34.86 -0.68 37.04
N ASN A 290 35.69 -1.72 36.89
CA ASN A 290 36.97 -1.64 36.16
C ASN A 290 36.83 -1.65 34.63
N GLN A 291 35.68 -2.11 34.14
CA GLN A 291 35.31 -2.08 32.73
C GLN A 291 34.16 -1.10 32.56
N VAL A 292 34.29 -0.20 31.59
CA VAL A 292 33.19 0.67 31.17
C VAL A 292 32.93 0.52 29.68
N THR A 293 31.67 0.67 29.30
CA THR A 293 31.18 0.43 27.95
C THR A 293 30.54 1.68 27.41
N CYS A 294 30.74 1.97 26.12
CA CYS A 294 30.04 3.04 25.43
C CYS A 294 28.57 2.65 25.21
N LEU A 295 27.65 3.44 25.76
CA LEU A 295 26.22 3.17 25.71
C LEU A 295 25.55 3.78 24.46
N PRO A 296 24.36 3.29 24.05
CA PRO A 296 23.63 3.80 22.88
C PRO A 296 23.17 5.26 22.98
N ASN A 297 23.30 5.90 24.15
CA ASN A 297 23.02 7.31 24.36
C ASN A 297 24.27 8.20 24.21
N GLY A 298 25.43 7.63 23.85
CA GLY A 298 26.69 8.35 23.69
C GLY A 298 27.43 8.64 25.01
N THR A 299 27.02 8.02 26.12
CA THR A 299 27.71 8.16 27.42
C THR A 299 28.42 6.87 27.81
N TRP A 300 29.44 6.97 28.66
CA TRP A 300 30.07 5.81 29.28
C TRP A 300 29.16 5.21 30.35
N SER A 301 29.21 3.89 30.53
CA SER A 301 28.38 3.16 31.50
C SER A 301 28.65 3.54 32.97
N ALA A 302 29.87 3.99 33.27
CA ALA A 302 30.25 4.52 34.57
C ALA A 302 31.46 5.44 34.43
N GLU A 303 31.68 6.28 35.44
CA GLU A 303 32.90 7.08 35.61
C GLU A 303 33.59 6.63 36.91
N PRO A 304 34.45 5.60 36.86
CA PRO A 304 35.12 5.10 38.06
C PRO A 304 36.20 6.07 38.55
N ALA A 305 36.46 6.06 39.85
CA ALA A 305 37.48 6.89 40.49
C ALA A 305 38.54 6.04 41.17
N CYS A 306 39.77 6.55 41.29
CA CYS A 306 40.81 5.91 42.09
C CYS A 306 40.90 6.57 43.47
N ARG A 307 40.54 5.82 44.51
CA ARG A 307 40.46 6.32 45.89
C ARG A 307 41.55 5.72 46.77
N VAL A 308 41.98 6.50 47.76
CA VAL A 308 43.02 6.08 48.71
C VAL A 308 42.43 5.08 49.73
N ARG A 309 43.20 4.04 50.05
CA ARG A 309 42.89 3.11 51.14
C ARG A 309 43.13 3.76 52.50
N CYS A 310 42.30 3.46 53.50
CA CYS A 310 42.48 4.04 54.82
C CYS A 310 43.28 3.12 55.74
N PRO A 311 44.34 3.62 56.41
CA PRO A 311 44.96 2.90 57.50
C PRO A 311 43.99 2.78 58.66
N VAL A 312 43.89 1.59 59.27
CA VAL A 312 43.06 1.39 60.45
C VAL A 312 43.80 1.94 61.67
N PRO A 313 43.28 2.98 62.37
CA PRO A 313 43.99 3.63 63.47
C PRO A 313 44.12 2.75 64.72
N ALA A 314 43.36 1.65 64.83
CA ALA A 314 43.24 0.82 66.02
C ALA A 314 44.40 -0.17 66.27
N GLN A 315 45.64 0.30 66.35
CA GLN A 315 46.84 -0.54 66.37
C GLN A 315 46.84 -1.71 67.37
N ARG A 316 46.20 -1.55 68.54
CA ARG A 316 46.20 -2.57 69.62
C ARG A 316 44.80 -3.02 70.04
N SER A 317 43.80 -2.85 69.17
CA SER A 317 42.46 -3.36 69.39
C SER A 317 41.93 -4.05 68.14
N ARG A 318 41.14 -5.12 68.30
CA ARG A 318 40.42 -5.68 67.16
C ARG A 318 39.34 -4.71 66.69
N VAL A 319 39.03 -4.80 65.40
CA VAL A 319 37.95 -4.10 64.72
C VAL A 319 37.08 -5.10 63.97
N ILE A 320 35.87 -4.72 63.59
CA ILE A 320 35.01 -5.53 62.72
C ILE A 320 35.04 -4.93 61.31
N VAL A 321 35.50 -5.71 60.33
CA VAL A 321 35.53 -5.37 58.91
C VAL A 321 34.88 -6.52 58.14
N GLY A 322 33.95 -6.22 57.22
CA GLY A 322 33.18 -7.26 56.52
C GLY A 322 32.43 -8.21 57.45
N GLY A 323 32.01 -7.74 58.63
CA GLY A 323 31.33 -8.56 59.65
C GLY A 323 32.25 -9.49 60.47
N VAL A 324 33.56 -9.51 60.19
CA VAL A 324 34.52 -10.37 60.89
C VAL A 324 35.39 -9.54 61.83
N LYS A 325 35.52 -10.00 63.08
CA LYS A 325 36.41 -9.40 64.09
C LYS A 325 37.86 -9.78 63.78
N ARG A 326 38.70 -8.80 63.43
CA ARG A 326 40.10 -8.99 63.00
C ARG A 326 41.05 -8.05 63.74
N TRP A 327 42.33 -8.41 63.82
CA TRP A 327 43.36 -7.42 64.15
C TRP A 327 43.71 -6.60 62.91
N PRO A 328 44.10 -5.32 63.05
CA PRO A 328 44.50 -4.52 61.89
C PRO A 328 45.66 -5.13 61.11
N TYR A 329 46.65 -5.74 61.76
CA TYR A 329 47.77 -6.39 61.07
C TYR A 329 47.39 -7.68 60.32
N ASP A 330 46.21 -8.26 60.59
CA ASP A 330 45.67 -9.37 59.81
C ASP A 330 45.01 -8.89 58.50
N LEU A 331 44.79 -7.57 58.36
CA LEU A 331 44.38 -6.95 57.10
C LEU A 331 45.61 -6.79 56.21
N THR A 332 45.44 -6.96 54.91
CA THR A 332 46.50 -6.67 53.92
C THR A 332 47.00 -5.24 54.13
N ASP A 333 48.26 -5.11 54.53
CA ASP A 333 48.95 -3.86 54.85
C ASP A 333 48.29 -2.98 55.94
N GLY A 334 47.38 -3.52 56.74
CA GLY A 334 46.70 -2.76 57.80
C GLY A 334 45.70 -1.71 57.30
N VAL A 335 45.25 -1.83 56.05
CA VAL A 335 44.39 -0.85 55.39
C VAL A 335 43.04 -1.44 54.98
N VAL A 336 42.04 -0.57 54.83
CA VAL A 336 40.71 -0.89 54.30
C VAL A 336 40.41 -0.10 53.04
N ALA A 337 39.53 -0.65 52.19
CA ALA A 337 39.07 0.00 50.97
C ALA A 337 38.22 1.24 51.26
N HIS A 338 38.16 2.18 50.32
CA HIS A 338 37.20 3.27 50.36
C HIS A 338 35.76 2.74 50.40
N GLY A 339 34.90 3.37 51.20
CA GLY A 339 33.51 2.95 51.40
C GLY A 339 33.34 1.78 52.39
N GLU A 340 34.43 1.13 52.81
CA GLU A 340 34.36 0.03 53.77
C GLU A 340 33.99 0.54 55.17
N ASN A 341 33.02 -0.13 55.79
CA ASN A 341 32.61 0.12 57.17
C ASN A 341 33.55 -0.59 58.14
N VAL A 342 34.12 0.16 59.08
CA VAL A 342 34.96 -0.36 60.16
C VAL A 342 34.28 -0.11 61.50
N LYS A 343 33.99 -1.18 62.25
CA LYS A 343 33.43 -1.03 63.60
C LYS A 343 34.53 -1.11 64.66
N PHE A 344 34.59 -0.06 65.47
CA PHE A 344 35.47 0.07 66.62
C PHE A 344 34.72 -0.35 67.89
N PHE A 345 35.44 -0.93 68.85
CA PHE A 345 34.87 -1.30 70.14
C PHE A 345 35.06 -0.17 71.15
N CYS A 346 33.97 0.30 71.73
CA CYS A 346 33.90 1.32 72.76
C CYS A 346 33.45 0.70 74.07
N LYS A 347 33.98 1.22 75.19
CA LYS A 347 33.62 0.77 76.53
C LYS A 347 32.45 1.59 77.04
N HIS A 348 31.47 0.94 77.65
CA HIS A 348 30.40 1.67 78.33
C HIS A 348 30.97 2.49 79.51
N PRO A 349 30.51 3.73 79.75
CA PRO A 349 31.04 4.59 80.81
C PRO A 349 30.88 3.98 82.22
N GLU A 350 29.72 3.41 82.52
CA GLU A 350 29.39 2.92 83.86
C GLU A 350 29.42 1.38 84.02
N LYS A 351 29.19 0.62 82.94
CA LYS A 351 29.08 -0.83 82.94
C LYS A 351 30.33 -1.49 82.36
N LEU A 352 30.65 -2.69 82.83
CA LEU A 352 31.78 -3.47 82.32
C LEU A 352 31.39 -4.26 81.06
N CYS A 353 31.08 -3.54 79.99
CA CYS A 353 30.69 -4.12 78.71
C CYS A 353 31.17 -3.26 77.53
N SER A 354 31.16 -3.84 76.33
CA SER A 354 31.55 -3.16 75.09
C SER A 354 30.37 -2.94 74.14
N PHE A 355 30.43 -1.89 73.34
CA PHE A 355 29.54 -1.65 72.21
C PHE A 355 30.36 -1.22 70.99
N THR A 356 29.74 -1.16 69.82
CA THR A 356 30.46 -0.82 68.59
C THR A 356 30.03 0.52 68.01
N ALA A 357 31.00 1.34 67.63
CA ALA A 357 30.80 2.54 66.80
C ALA A 357 31.35 2.29 65.40
N THR A 358 30.59 2.66 64.36
CA THR A 358 30.95 2.41 62.96
C THR A 358 31.47 3.68 62.30
N GLU A 359 32.60 3.58 61.62
CA GLU A 359 33.19 4.65 60.82
C GLU A 359 33.45 4.14 59.40
N VAL A 360 33.42 5.04 58.42
CA VAL A 360 33.64 4.72 57.00
C VAL A 360 34.98 5.27 56.54
N CYS A 361 35.68 4.48 55.73
CA CYS A 361 36.87 4.96 55.03
C CYS A 361 36.47 5.93 53.89
N VAL A 362 36.83 7.21 54.02
CA VAL A 362 36.59 8.24 53.00
C VAL A 362 37.92 8.74 52.45
N ASP A 363 38.29 8.28 51.26
CA ASP A 363 39.48 8.68 50.50
C ASP A 363 40.76 8.83 51.35
N GLY A 364 41.16 7.73 52.01
CA GLY A 364 42.34 7.67 52.88
C GLY A 364 42.13 8.17 54.31
N GLN A 365 40.98 8.77 54.61
CA GLN A 365 40.61 9.20 55.96
C GLN A 365 39.64 8.22 56.60
N LEU A 366 40.10 7.52 57.63
CA LEU A 366 39.25 6.78 58.56
C LEU A 366 39.46 7.38 59.95
N LYS A 367 38.50 8.20 60.37
CA LYS A 367 38.53 8.82 61.70
C LYS A 367 38.13 7.78 62.73
N GLN A 368 38.83 7.76 63.87
CA GLN A 368 38.38 6.95 64.99
C GLN A 368 37.20 7.65 65.69
N PRO A 369 36.23 6.89 66.22
CA PRO A 369 35.12 7.47 66.96
C PRO A 369 35.60 8.03 68.31
N SER A 370 34.92 9.04 68.83
CA SER A 370 35.30 9.71 70.09
C SER A 370 35.32 8.79 71.30
N CYS A 371 34.50 7.73 71.29
CA CYS A 371 34.44 6.72 72.36
C CYS A 371 35.58 5.70 72.31
N TYR A 372 36.32 5.62 71.19
CA TYR A 372 37.41 4.68 71.04
C TYR A 372 38.69 5.24 71.64
N LEU A 373 39.32 4.41 72.48
CA LEU A 373 40.61 4.68 73.08
C LEU A 373 41.54 3.50 72.76
N ASP A 374 42.64 3.77 72.04
CA ASP A 374 43.61 2.72 71.71
C ASP A 374 44.30 2.24 73.00
N PRO A 375 44.34 0.93 73.26
CA PRO A 375 45.02 0.40 74.43
C PRO A 375 46.50 0.76 74.44
N THR A 376 47.02 1.08 75.62
CA THR A 376 48.46 1.20 75.82
C THR A 376 49.17 -0.12 75.53
N TRP A 377 50.46 -0.06 75.21
CA TRP A 377 51.26 -1.27 74.99
C TRP A 377 51.25 -2.21 76.21
N LEU A 378 51.30 -1.66 77.44
CA LEU A 378 51.23 -2.44 78.68
C LEU A 378 49.89 -3.17 78.83
N GLN A 379 48.77 -2.49 78.57
CA GLN A 379 47.44 -3.10 78.61
C GLN A 379 47.31 -4.24 77.60
N PHE A 380 47.75 -4.01 76.36
CA PHE A 380 47.74 -5.01 75.30
C PHE A 380 48.63 -6.22 75.63
N LYS A 381 49.84 -5.98 76.14
CA LYS A 381 50.84 -7.03 76.40
C LYS A 381 50.50 -7.87 77.64
N LEU A 382 50.08 -7.23 78.73
CA LEU A 382 49.89 -7.89 80.03
C LEU A 382 48.45 -8.38 80.23
N PHE A 383 47.46 -7.75 79.59
CA PHE A 383 46.04 -8.05 79.80
C PHE A 383 45.24 -8.17 78.47
N PRO A 384 45.67 -9.04 77.53
CA PRO A 384 45.03 -9.13 76.21
C PRO A 384 43.55 -9.53 76.26
N HIS A 385 43.14 -10.33 77.25
CA HIS A 385 41.73 -10.74 77.43
C HIS A 385 40.85 -9.67 78.09
N ARG A 386 41.42 -8.53 78.52
CA ARG A 386 40.68 -7.42 79.14
C ARG A 386 40.55 -6.20 78.22
N LEU A 387 40.99 -6.33 76.97
CA LEU A 387 40.81 -5.28 75.97
C LEU A 387 39.32 -5.05 75.73
N VAL A 388 38.93 -3.81 75.42
CA VAL A 388 37.53 -3.45 75.16
C VAL A 388 36.95 -4.27 74.00
N SER A 389 37.78 -4.63 73.03
CA SER A 389 37.38 -5.53 71.96
C SER A 389 37.12 -6.97 72.41
N GLU A 390 37.67 -7.42 73.55
CA GLU A 390 37.58 -8.81 74.05
C GLU A 390 36.59 -9.01 75.20
N ILE A 391 36.05 -7.94 75.79
CA ILE A 391 35.01 -8.04 76.83
C ILE A 391 33.62 -8.27 76.22
N ASN A 392 32.70 -8.76 77.06
CA ASN A 392 31.32 -9.04 76.66
C ASN A 392 30.59 -7.79 76.10
N PRO A 393 29.74 -7.96 75.08
CA PRO A 393 28.92 -6.87 74.57
C PRO A 393 27.91 -6.41 75.63
N CYS A 394 27.53 -5.13 75.59
CA CYS A 394 26.45 -4.61 76.43
C CYS A 394 25.11 -5.19 76.02
N ASP A 395 24.23 -5.37 77.02
CA ASP A 395 22.84 -5.69 76.72
C ASP A 395 22.19 -4.51 75.98
N PRO A 396 21.27 -4.74 75.02
CA PRO A 396 20.64 -3.65 74.27
C PRO A 396 19.92 -2.63 75.14
N ALA A 397 19.42 -3.04 76.31
CA ALA A 397 18.79 -2.16 77.30
C ALA A 397 19.78 -1.18 77.94
N ASP A 398 21.07 -1.46 77.88
CA ASP A 398 22.14 -0.68 78.51
C ASP A 398 22.73 0.37 77.56
N LEU A 399 22.23 0.45 76.31
CA LEU A 399 22.69 1.39 75.29
C LEU A 399 21.67 2.50 75.00
N GLN A 400 20.55 2.51 75.71
CA GLN A 400 19.52 3.56 75.70
C GLN A 400 19.83 4.59 76.78
#